data_AF-A0A3M1FLT7-F1
#
_entry.id   AF-A0A3M1FLT7-F1
#
_cell.length_a   1.000
_cell.length_b   1.000
_cell.length_c   1.000
_cell.angle_alpha   90.00
_cell.angle_beta   90.00
_cell.angle_gamma   90.00
#
_symmetry.space_group_name_H-M   'P 1'
#
loop_
_entity.id
_entity.type
_entity.pdbx_description
1 polymer ?
#
loop_
_entity_poly.entity_id
_entity_poly.type
_entity_poly.pdbx_seq_one_letter_code
_entity_poly.pdbx_strand_id
1 'polypeptide(L)'
;MKIPSPDELKAGYQEFQRREKRDAMYKVASFLVAHFWGKPADMADGLGVLLLTWNQALYRYGSFDFESLEKCITENMSLLEKYRERNILSYSPHDDKDISHLFQAFLAALEISDGSKAGTRSPVATSKALHLLAPEYFPLWDDKIAKAYGCHYAYKPAAKYLTFIRLCKQIAAMLQPMMSEQNSGKTLLKLIDEYNYAKYTKGWV
;
A
#
# COMPACT_ATOMS: atom_id res chain seq x y z
N MET A 1 5.19 15.19 14.74
CA MET A 1 4.12 14.17 14.67
C MET A 1 4.15 13.34 15.94
N LYS A 2 3.00 13.05 16.55
CA LYS A 2 2.93 12.15 17.70
C LYS A 2 2.65 10.74 17.20
N ILE A 3 3.58 9.84 17.46
CA ILE A 3 3.38 8.40 17.29
C ILE A 3 2.19 7.97 18.18
N PRO A 4 1.21 7.20 17.67
CA PRO A 4 0.06 6.79 18.47
C PRO A 4 0.47 5.91 19.65
N SER A 5 -0.29 5.99 20.75
CA SER A 5 -0.16 4.98 21.80
C SER A 5 -0.73 3.64 21.29
N PRO A 6 -0.32 2.51 21.89
CA PRO A 6 -0.85 1.23 21.44
C PRO A 6 -2.36 1.07 21.64
N ASP A 7 -2.93 1.66 22.70
CA ASP A 7 -4.39 1.69 22.93
C ASP A 7 -5.12 2.52 21.88
N GLU A 8 -4.56 3.66 21.49
CA GLU A 8 -5.10 4.52 20.43
C GLU A 8 -5.10 3.80 19.08
N LEU A 9 -4.01 3.08 18.78
CA LEU A 9 -3.91 2.29 17.56
C LEU A 9 -4.93 1.15 17.56
N LYS A 10 -5.11 0.49 18.70
CA LYS A 10 -6.10 -0.57 18.90
C LYS A 10 -7.52 -0.10 18.68
N ALA A 11 -7.89 1.02 19.29
CA ALA A 11 -9.19 1.65 19.10
C ALA A 11 -9.45 1.94 17.61
N GLY A 12 -8.44 2.47 16.90
CA GLY A 12 -8.57 2.80 15.49
C GLY A 12 -8.80 1.60 14.57
N TYR A 13 -7.99 0.54 14.66
CA TYR A 13 -8.20 -0.61 13.78
C TYR A 13 -9.48 -1.38 14.11
N GLN A 14 -9.90 -1.44 15.38
CA GLN A 14 -11.16 -2.07 15.75
C GLN A 14 -12.36 -1.32 15.17
N GLU A 15 -12.30 0.01 15.18
CA GLU A 15 -13.36 0.85 14.62
C GLU A 15 -13.41 0.77 13.08
N PHE A 16 -12.25 0.63 12.43
CA PHE A 16 -12.19 0.28 11.01
C PHE A 16 -12.92 -1.04 10.73
N GLN A 17 -12.59 -2.10 11.46
CA GLN A 17 -13.14 -3.44 11.25
C GLN A 17 -14.65 -3.48 11.46
N ARG A 18 -15.17 -2.65 12.36
CA ARG A 18 -16.60 -2.53 12.63
C ARG A 18 -17.37 -1.80 11.51
N ARG A 19 -16.74 -0.83 10.83
CA ARG A 19 -17.45 0.10 9.92
C ARG A 19 -17.13 -0.08 8.44
N GLU A 20 -15.91 -0.46 8.07
CA GLU A 20 -15.46 -0.45 6.66
C GLU A 20 -15.78 -1.77 5.96
N LYS A 21 -16.91 -1.78 5.24
CA LYS A 21 -17.38 -2.96 4.50
C LYS A 21 -16.54 -3.29 3.26
N ARG A 22 -15.80 -2.31 2.71
CA ARG A 22 -15.02 -2.51 1.47
C ARG A 22 -13.72 -3.29 1.68
N ASP A 23 -13.38 -3.65 2.91
CA ASP A 23 -12.27 -4.56 3.24
C ASP A 23 -12.39 -5.93 2.54
N ALA A 24 -13.61 -6.32 2.14
CA ALA A 24 -13.82 -7.52 1.31
C ALA A 24 -13.05 -7.45 -0.03
N MET A 25 -12.98 -6.29 -0.68
CA MET A 25 -12.23 -6.14 -1.95
C MET A 25 -10.71 -6.29 -1.73
N TYR A 26 -10.21 -5.80 -0.59
CA TYR A 26 -8.82 -6.01 -0.20
C TYR A 26 -8.50 -7.49 -0.01
N LYS A 27 -9.38 -8.24 0.67
CA LYS A 27 -9.20 -9.68 0.88
C LYS A 27 -9.20 -10.46 -0.44
N VAL A 28 -10.13 -10.15 -1.35
CA VAL A 28 -10.20 -10.80 -2.67
C VAL A 28 -8.97 -10.49 -3.50
N ALA A 29 -8.57 -9.22 -3.63
CA ALA A 29 -7.39 -8.84 -4.39
C ALA A 29 -6.10 -9.46 -3.81
N SER A 30 -5.96 -9.46 -2.48
CA SER A 30 -4.82 -10.08 -1.80
C SER A 30 -4.77 -11.59 -2.07
N PHE A 31 -5.92 -12.26 -2.04
CA PHE A 31 -6.01 -13.68 -2.39
C PHE A 31 -5.59 -13.94 -3.84
N LEU A 32 -6.11 -13.17 -4.80
CA LEU A 32 -5.78 -13.34 -6.23
C LEU A 32 -4.29 -13.15 -6.49
N VAL A 33 -3.70 -12.05 -6.00
CA VAL A 33 -2.26 -11.79 -6.16
C VAL A 33 -1.41 -12.88 -5.51
N ALA A 34 -1.82 -13.42 -4.36
CA ALA A 34 -1.11 -14.51 -3.72
C ALA A 34 -1.27 -15.85 -4.46
N HIS A 35 -2.47 -16.16 -4.93
CA HIS A 35 -2.78 -17.39 -5.66
C HIS A 35 -2.06 -17.47 -6.99
N PHE A 36 -1.94 -16.34 -7.68
CA PHE A 36 -1.30 -16.23 -8.99
C PHE A 36 0.14 -15.74 -8.93
N TRP A 37 0.78 -15.77 -7.75
CA TRP A 37 2.17 -15.33 -7.62
C TRP A 37 3.08 -16.06 -8.62
N GLY A 38 3.94 -15.31 -9.32
CA GLY A 38 4.78 -15.84 -10.39
C GLY A 38 4.13 -15.86 -11.78
N LYS A 39 2.87 -15.40 -11.90
CA LYS A 39 2.16 -15.23 -13.18
C LYS A 39 1.80 -13.75 -13.38
N PRO A 40 2.68 -12.96 -14.03
CA PRO A 40 2.54 -11.50 -14.09
C PRO A 40 1.20 -11.00 -14.63
N ALA A 41 0.64 -11.63 -15.67
CA ALA A 41 -0.68 -11.27 -16.22
C ALA A 41 -1.80 -11.41 -15.17
N ASP A 42 -1.92 -12.59 -14.57
CA ASP A 42 -2.93 -12.87 -13.54
C ASP A 42 -2.72 -12.03 -12.27
N MET A 43 -1.46 -11.71 -11.92
CA MET A 43 -1.13 -10.78 -10.83
C MET A 43 -1.62 -9.37 -11.15
N ALA A 44 -1.45 -8.89 -12.38
CA ALA A 44 -1.94 -7.58 -12.82
C ALA A 44 -3.48 -7.50 -12.70
N ASP A 45 -4.20 -8.56 -13.11
CA ASP A 45 -5.65 -8.68 -12.92
C ASP A 45 -6.04 -8.60 -11.43
N GLY A 46 -5.33 -9.33 -10.57
CA GLY A 46 -5.51 -9.28 -9.11
C GLY A 46 -5.31 -7.88 -8.52
N LEU A 47 -4.29 -7.14 -8.99
CA LEU A 47 -4.08 -5.74 -8.61
C LEU A 47 -5.22 -4.84 -9.10
N GLY A 48 -5.71 -5.07 -10.32
CA GLY A 48 -6.82 -4.34 -10.93
C GLY A 48 -8.09 -4.35 -10.08
N VAL A 49 -8.41 -5.47 -9.43
CA VAL A 49 -9.57 -5.59 -8.52
C VAL A 49 -9.54 -4.52 -7.42
N LEU A 50 -8.40 -4.34 -6.74
CA LEU A 50 -8.30 -3.32 -5.69
C LEU A 50 -8.16 -1.92 -6.27
N LEU A 51 -7.31 -1.75 -7.29
CA LEU A 51 -7.00 -0.43 -7.83
C LEU A 51 -8.24 0.25 -8.42
N LEU A 52 -9.03 -0.47 -9.21
CA LEU A 52 -10.23 0.08 -9.85
C LEU A 52 -11.37 0.31 -8.85
N THR A 53 -11.40 -0.40 -7.71
CA THR A 53 -12.43 -0.23 -6.67
C THR A 53 -12.04 0.81 -5.61
N TRP A 54 -10.85 0.71 -5.05
CA TRP A 54 -10.36 1.59 -3.98
C TRP A 54 -9.73 2.88 -4.49
N ASN A 55 -9.38 2.97 -5.77
CA ASN A 55 -8.85 4.17 -6.42
C ASN A 55 -9.77 4.70 -7.53
N GLN A 56 -11.07 4.38 -7.45
CA GLN A 56 -12.09 4.75 -8.44
C GLN A 56 -12.15 6.25 -8.72
N ALA A 57 -11.87 7.10 -7.73
CA ALA A 57 -11.86 8.56 -7.93
C ALA A 57 -10.87 9.03 -9.02
N LEU A 58 -9.78 8.28 -9.22
CA LEU A 58 -8.84 8.47 -10.32
C LEU A 58 -9.32 7.74 -11.58
N TYR A 59 -9.54 6.42 -11.47
CA TYR A 59 -9.75 5.57 -12.65
C TYR A 59 -11.14 5.69 -13.28
N ARG A 60 -12.04 6.51 -12.72
CA ARG A 60 -13.27 6.95 -13.40
C ARG A 60 -13.02 7.79 -14.66
N TYR A 61 -11.80 8.29 -14.84
CA TYR A 61 -11.41 9.12 -15.99
C TYR A 61 -10.65 8.36 -17.09
N GLY A 62 -10.42 7.07 -16.89
CA GLY A 62 -9.65 6.19 -17.76
C GLY A 62 -8.99 5.08 -16.95
N SER A 63 -8.63 3.97 -17.60
CA SER A 63 -7.92 2.86 -16.94
C SER A 63 -6.41 3.04 -17.07
N PHE A 64 -5.64 2.28 -16.30
CA PHE A 64 -4.25 1.98 -16.66
C PHE A 64 -4.22 0.81 -17.65
N ASP A 65 -3.09 0.65 -18.33
CA ASP A 65 -2.86 -0.45 -19.27
C ASP A 65 -2.36 -1.71 -18.54
N PHE A 66 -3.11 -2.81 -18.66
CA PHE A 66 -2.77 -4.07 -18.01
C PHE A 66 -1.52 -4.72 -18.61
N GLU A 67 -1.25 -4.55 -19.90
CA GLU A 67 -0.02 -5.06 -20.54
C GLU A 67 1.21 -4.35 -19.99
N SER A 68 1.14 -3.02 -19.84
CA SER A 68 2.19 -2.22 -19.18
C SER A 68 2.41 -2.65 -17.72
N LEU A 69 1.34 -2.95 -16.97
CA LEU A 69 1.45 -3.44 -15.60
C LEU A 69 2.06 -4.85 -15.53
N GLU A 70 1.62 -5.77 -16.39
CA GLU A 70 2.19 -7.12 -16.52
C GLU A 70 3.69 -7.05 -16.81
N LYS A 71 4.10 -6.22 -17.77
CA LYS A 71 5.51 -6.02 -18.12
C LYS A 71 6.30 -5.47 -16.93
N CYS A 72 5.75 -4.47 -16.23
CA CYS A 72 6.36 -3.91 -15.03
C CYS A 72 6.57 -4.97 -13.94
N ILE A 73 5.55 -5.81 -13.68
CA ILE A 73 5.67 -6.93 -12.74
C ILE A 73 6.77 -7.90 -13.18
N THR A 74 6.75 -8.32 -14.46
CA THR A 74 7.73 -9.25 -15.05
C THR A 74 9.16 -8.76 -14.86
N GLU A 75 9.43 -7.51 -15.22
CA GLU A 75 10.77 -6.90 -15.12
C GLU A 75 11.27 -6.76 -13.69
N ASN A 76 10.35 -6.75 -12.71
CA ASN A 76 10.65 -6.51 -11.29
C ASN A 76 10.45 -7.74 -10.40
N MET A 77 10.12 -8.92 -10.95
CA MET A 77 9.74 -10.10 -10.17
C MET A 77 10.77 -10.46 -9.08
N SER A 78 12.07 -10.43 -9.39
CA SER A 78 13.13 -10.77 -8.44
C SER A 78 13.18 -9.82 -7.23
N LEU A 79 12.96 -8.52 -7.45
CA LEU A 79 12.85 -7.54 -6.36
C LEU A 79 11.54 -7.74 -5.58
N LEU A 80 10.44 -8.03 -6.27
CA LEU A 80 9.15 -8.28 -5.64
C LEU A 80 9.21 -9.52 -4.72
N GLU A 81 9.85 -10.60 -5.16
CA GLU A 81 10.10 -11.79 -4.35
C GLU A 81 10.93 -11.46 -3.10
N LYS A 82 12.05 -10.74 -3.28
CA LYS A 82 12.90 -10.28 -2.18
C LYS A 82 12.13 -9.54 -1.10
N TYR A 83 11.17 -8.67 -1.47
CA TYR A 83 10.41 -7.89 -0.50
C TYR A 83 9.17 -8.63 0.04
N ARG A 84 8.60 -9.56 -0.72
CA ARG A 84 7.44 -10.35 -0.28
C ARG A 84 7.76 -11.25 0.92
N GLU A 85 8.98 -11.78 0.98
CA GLU A 85 9.45 -12.62 2.09
C GLU A 85 9.85 -11.81 3.34
N ARG A 86 9.85 -10.48 3.23
CA ARG A 86 10.29 -9.58 4.30
C ARG A 86 9.11 -8.85 4.93
N ASN A 87 9.33 -8.38 6.15
CA ASN A 87 8.42 -7.47 6.83
C ASN A 87 9.07 -6.10 7.09
N ILE A 88 8.24 -5.11 7.38
CA ILE A 88 8.65 -3.71 7.60
C ILE A 88 9.70 -3.54 8.71
N LEU A 89 9.76 -4.42 9.71
CA LEU A 89 10.76 -4.34 10.78
C LEU A 89 12.17 -4.58 10.24
N SER A 90 12.28 -5.37 9.16
CA SER A 90 13.53 -5.62 8.44
C SER A 90 13.97 -4.47 7.52
N TYR A 91 13.17 -3.42 7.33
CA TYR A 91 13.56 -2.28 6.48
C TYR A 91 14.87 -1.66 6.95
N SER A 92 15.74 -1.32 6.01
CA SER A 92 16.97 -0.56 6.24
C SER A 92 17.18 0.49 5.14
N PRO A 93 18.03 1.51 5.36
CA PRO A 93 18.36 2.48 4.32
C PRO A 93 18.99 1.86 3.05
N HIS A 94 19.56 0.65 3.12
CA HIS A 94 20.06 -0.06 1.95
C HIS A 94 18.95 -0.45 0.95
N ASP A 95 17.70 -0.51 1.42
CA ASP A 95 16.55 -0.83 0.58
C ASP A 95 16.05 0.38 -0.23
N ASP A 96 16.48 1.61 0.13
CA ASP A 96 15.93 2.86 -0.44
C ASP A 96 16.06 2.93 -1.97
N LYS A 97 17.15 2.38 -2.53
CA LYS A 97 17.38 2.35 -3.99
C LYS A 97 16.36 1.48 -4.70
N ASP A 98 16.17 0.25 -4.23
CA ASP A 98 15.23 -0.71 -4.82
C ASP A 98 13.79 -0.24 -4.64
N ILE A 99 13.44 0.27 -3.46
CA ILE A 99 12.10 0.80 -3.18
C ILE A 99 11.80 1.99 -4.09
N SER A 100 12.77 2.89 -4.28
CA SER A 100 12.60 4.02 -5.22
C SER A 100 12.42 3.55 -6.65
N HIS A 101 13.17 2.52 -7.06
CA HIS A 101 13.05 1.92 -8.39
C HIS A 101 11.65 1.32 -8.61
N LEU A 102 11.22 0.43 -7.72
CA LEU A 102 9.88 -0.18 -7.76
C LEU A 102 8.79 0.90 -7.76
N PHE A 103 8.91 1.91 -6.89
CA PHE A 103 7.93 2.99 -6.83
C PHE A 103 7.82 3.72 -8.17
N GLN A 104 8.93 4.05 -8.82
CA GLN A 104 8.90 4.76 -10.11
C GLN A 104 8.38 3.88 -11.24
N ALA A 105 8.76 2.59 -11.27
CA ALA A 105 8.29 1.63 -12.27
C ALA A 105 6.76 1.47 -12.20
N PHE A 106 6.22 1.25 -10.99
CA PHE A 106 4.78 1.13 -10.79
C PHE A 106 4.05 2.47 -10.98
N LEU A 107 4.67 3.60 -10.64
CA LEU A 107 4.07 4.92 -10.87
C LEU A 107 3.88 5.20 -12.37
N ALA A 108 4.80 4.72 -13.22
CA ALA A 108 4.67 4.80 -14.67
C ALA A 108 3.65 3.79 -15.21
N ALA A 109 3.73 2.53 -14.79
CA ALA A 109 2.84 1.47 -15.29
C ALA A 109 1.34 1.67 -14.91
N LEU A 110 1.07 2.40 -13.83
CA LEU A 110 -0.29 2.66 -13.33
C LEU A 110 -0.85 4.02 -13.72
N GLU A 111 -0.16 4.78 -14.59
CA GLU A 111 -0.70 6.02 -15.13
C GLU A 111 -1.94 5.73 -16.01
N ILE A 112 -2.87 6.69 -16.06
CA ILE A 112 -4.03 6.55 -16.93
C ILE A 112 -3.53 6.46 -18.38
N SER A 113 -3.91 5.42 -19.11
CA SER A 113 -3.42 5.16 -20.48
C SER A 113 -4.25 5.85 -21.56
N ASP A 114 -5.51 6.20 -21.25
CA ASP A 114 -6.46 6.72 -22.23
C ASP A 114 -7.27 7.94 -21.75
N GLY A 115 -8.06 8.50 -22.69
CA GLY A 115 -8.98 9.58 -22.41
C GLY A 115 -8.33 10.94 -22.09
N SER A 116 -9.14 11.87 -21.58
CA SER A 116 -8.72 13.26 -21.32
C SER A 116 -7.74 13.42 -20.14
N LYS A 117 -7.49 12.33 -19.40
CA LYS A 117 -6.57 12.29 -18.27
C LYS A 117 -5.39 11.35 -18.51
N ALA A 118 -5.14 10.92 -19.75
CA ALA A 118 -3.98 10.12 -20.11
C ALA A 118 -2.66 10.75 -19.57
N GLY A 119 -1.76 9.90 -19.07
CA GLY A 119 -0.51 10.30 -18.41
C GLY A 119 -0.68 10.75 -16.95
N THR A 120 -1.90 10.76 -16.39
CA THR A 120 -2.09 11.10 -14.98
C THR A 120 -1.57 9.98 -14.09
N ARG A 121 -0.58 10.31 -13.26
CA ARG A 121 0.07 9.39 -12.32
C ARG A 121 -0.54 9.45 -10.92
N SER A 122 -0.50 8.33 -10.20
CA SER A 122 -1.03 8.24 -8.84
C SER A 122 -0.08 7.55 -7.87
N PRO A 123 0.58 8.33 -6.98
CA PRO A 123 1.33 7.78 -5.86
C PRO A 123 0.48 6.87 -4.95
N VAL A 124 -0.83 7.13 -4.86
CA VAL A 124 -1.77 6.32 -4.08
C VAL A 124 -2.07 4.98 -4.75
N ALA A 125 -2.23 4.94 -6.07
CA ALA A 125 -2.34 3.66 -6.80
C ALA A 125 -1.04 2.85 -6.64
N THR A 126 0.10 3.52 -6.75
CA THR A 126 1.44 2.91 -6.63
C THR A 126 1.61 2.24 -5.27
N SER A 127 1.31 2.94 -4.17
CA SER A 127 1.44 2.37 -2.82
C SER A 127 0.49 1.18 -2.58
N LYS A 128 -0.73 1.23 -3.13
CA LYS A 128 -1.70 0.11 -3.08
C LYS A 128 -1.21 -1.12 -3.82
N ALA A 129 -0.64 -0.94 -5.01
CA ALA A 129 -0.10 -2.03 -5.81
C ALA A 129 1.09 -2.71 -5.09
N LEU A 130 2.07 -1.91 -4.65
CA LEU A 130 3.22 -2.43 -3.89
C LEU A 130 2.80 -3.14 -2.61
N HIS A 131 1.82 -2.60 -1.87
CA HIS A 131 1.29 -3.24 -0.69
C HIS A 131 0.64 -4.60 -0.99
N LEU A 132 -0.15 -4.75 -2.05
CA LEU A 132 -0.69 -6.08 -2.40
C LEU A 132 0.38 -7.09 -2.79
N LEU A 133 1.48 -6.62 -3.41
CA LEU A 133 2.59 -7.48 -3.82
C LEU A 133 3.47 -7.91 -2.64
N ALA A 134 3.67 -7.07 -1.63
CA ALA A 134 4.37 -7.40 -0.39
C ALA A 134 3.69 -6.73 0.84
N PRO A 135 2.60 -7.33 1.36
CA PRO A 135 1.72 -6.70 2.36
C PRO A 135 2.33 -6.54 3.75
N GLU A 136 3.44 -7.22 4.02
CA GLU A 136 4.20 -7.07 5.25
C GLU A 136 5.30 -6.01 5.15
N TYR A 137 5.66 -5.58 3.94
CA TYR A 137 6.80 -4.70 3.71
C TYR A 137 6.42 -3.29 3.24
N PHE A 138 5.45 -3.16 2.33
CA PHE A 138 5.07 -1.87 1.76
C PHE A 138 3.81 -1.31 2.43
N PRO A 139 3.84 -0.11 3.05
CA PRO A 139 2.66 0.46 3.71
C PRO A 139 1.69 1.10 2.70
N LEU A 140 0.40 1.03 3.02
CA LEU A 140 -0.65 1.76 2.30
C LEU A 140 -0.60 3.26 2.60
N TRP A 141 -0.77 4.07 1.57
CA TRP A 141 -0.51 5.51 1.63
C TRP A 141 -1.54 6.28 0.79
N ASP A 142 -2.48 6.96 1.45
CA ASP A 142 -3.50 7.82 0.82
C ASP A 142 -3.23 9.32 1.06
N ASP A 143 -4.01 10.21 0.44
CA ASP A 143 -3.84 11.67 0.53
C ASP A 143 -3.90 12.22 1.97
N LYS A 144 -4.92 11.82 2.74
CA LYS A 144 -5.16 12.36 4.08
C LYS A 144 -4.12 11.81 5.06
N ILE A 145 -3.78 10.54 4.94
CA ILE A 145 -2.71 9.90 5.68
C ILE A 145 -1.37 10.57 5.33
N ALA A 146 -1.05 10.76 4.05
CA ALA A 146 0.19 11.41 3.63
C ALA A 146 0.33 12.82 4.20
N LYS A 147 -0.75 13.60 4.22
CA LYS A 147 -0.79 14.93 4.84
C LYS A 147 -0.58 14.85 6.35
N ALA A 148 -1.26 13.95 7.04
CA ALA A 148 -1.13 13.78 8.50
C ALA A 148 0.30 13.40 8.94
N TYR A 149 1.00 12.62 8.12
CA TYR A 149 2.38 12.20 8.37
C TYR A 149 3.43 13.19 7.84
N GLY A 150 3.03 14.33 7.26
CA GLY A 150 3.97 15.31 6.67
C GLY A 150 4.71 14.80 5.42
N CYS A 151 4.21 13.70 4.84
CA CYS A 151 4.76 13.05 3.66
C CYS A 151 3.87 13.25 2.43
N HIS A 152 3.14 14.37 2.31
CA HIS A 152 2.33 14.62 1.11
C HIS A 152 3.17 14.58 -0.18
N TYR A 153 2.63 13.93 -1.21
CA TYR A 153 3.35 13.45 -2.39
C TYR A 153 3.23 14.36 -3.63
N ALA A 154 2.86 15.63 -3.43
CA ALA A 154 2.85 16.62 -4.51
C ALA A 154 4.23 16.87 -5.14
N TYR A 155 5.30 16.64 -4.38
CA TYR A 155 6.69 16.79 -4.85
C TYR A 155 7.53 15.61 -4.40
N LYS A 156 8.31 15.02 -5.33
CA LYS A 156 9.18 13.85 -5.11
C LYS A 156 8.45 12.69 -4.39
N PRO A 157 7.41 12.09 -5.01
CA PRO A 157 6.55 11.10 -4.37
C PRO A 157 7.33 9.89 -3.83
N ALA A 158 8.31 9.36 -4.55
CA ALA A 158 9.13 8.24 -4.05
C ALA A 158 9.89 8.58 -2.75
N ALA A 159 10.51 9.76 -2.67
CA ALA A 159 11.22 10.19 -1.47
C ALA A 159 10.26 10.38 -0.28
N LYS A 160 9.05 10.90 -0.55
CA LYS A 160 8.00 11.03 0.46
C LYS A 160 7.48 9.67 0.94
N TYR A 161 7.38 8.70 0.05
CA TYR A 161 7.01 7.33 0.40
C TYR A 161 8.08 6.65 1.27
N LEU A 162 9.37 6.85 0.97
CA LEU A 162 10.46 6.37 1.84
C LEU A 162 10.40 6.97 3.24
N THR A 163 10.11 8.27 3.37
CA THR A 163 9.88 8.88 4.69
C THR A 163 8.72 8.20 5.42
N PHE A 164 7.64 7.89 4.70
CA PHE A 164 6.50 7.20 5.28
C PHE A 164 6.83 5.76 5.71
N ILE A 165 7.58 5.00 4.91
CA ILE A 165 8.10 3.66 5.27
C ILE A 165 8.87 3.70 6.59
N ARG A 166 9.76 4.68 6.78
CA ARG A 166 10.53 4.84 8.02
C ARG A 166 9.63 5.08 9.24
N LEU A 167 8.59 5.90 9.08
CA LEU A 167 7.60 6.16 10.12
C LEU A 167 6.77 4.91 10.43
N CYS A 168 6.32 4.18 9.41
CA CYS A 168 5.61 2.91 9.58
C CYS A 168 6.48 1.85 10.27
N LYS A 169 7.78 1.77 9.97
CA LYS A 169 8.71 0.88 10.70
C LYS A 169 8.75 1.22 12.19
N GLN A 170 8.85 2.51 12.53
CA GLN A 170 8.86 2.94 13.93
C GLN A 170 7.56 2.53 14.63
N ILE A 171 6.41 2.79 14.00
CA ILE A 171 5.09 2.38 14.53
C ILE A 171 5.01 0.86 14.69
N ALA A 172 5.40 0.10 13.68
CA ALA A 172 5.39 -1.36 13.70
C ALA A 172 6.25 -1.92 14.83
N ALA A 173 7.41 -1.34 15.11
CA ALA A 173 8.30 -1.78 16.18
C ALA A 173 7.65 -1.63 17.58
N MET A 174 6.81 -0.62 17.79
CA MET A 174 6.08 -0.47 19.06
C MET A 174 4.87 -1.39 19.16
N LEU A 175 4.27 -1.78 18.03
CA LEU A 175 3.14 -2.72 18.02
C LEU A 175 3.55 -4.18 18.15
N GLN A 176 4.78 -4.52 17.74
CA GLN A 176 5.26 -5.90 17.70
C GLN A 176 5.01 -6.66 19.02
N PRO A 177 5.30 -6.12 20.22
CA PRO A 177 5.10 -6.85 21.47
C PRO A 177 3.64 -7.27 21.69
N MET A 178 2.68 -6.41 21.35
CA MET A 178 1.25 -6.66 21.56
C MET A 178 0.65 -7.64 20.56
N MET A 179 1.20 -7.70 19.35
CA MET A 179 0.70 -8.62 18.32
C MET A 179 1.10 -10.07 18.58
N SER A 180 2.22 -10.31 19.25
CA SER A 180 2.60 -11.64 19.73
C SER A 180 1.50 -12.30 20.58
N GLU A 181 0.66 -11.48 21.22
CA GLU A 181 -0.42 -11.92 22.10
C GLU A 181 -1.79 -12.01 21.40
N GLN A 182 -1.95 -11.40 20.21
CA GLN A 182 -3.23 -11.27 19.51
C GLN A 182 -3.17 -11.87 18.11
N ASN A 183 -3.73 -13.06 17.96
CA ASN A 183 -3.79 -13.80 16.69
C ASN A 183 -4.88 -13.22 15.76
N SER A 184 -4.65 -12.00 15.25
CA SER A 184 -5.62 -11.29 14.39
C SER A 184 -5.60 -11.71 12.92
N GLY A 185 -4.64 -12.55 12.51
CA GLY A 185 -4.45 -12.98 11.11
C GLY A 185 -4.09 -11.85 10.14
N LYS A 186 -3.83 -10.63 10.62
CA LYS A 186 -3.46 -9.45 9.83
C LYS A 186 -2.01 -9.06 10.03
N THR A 187 -1.42 -8.44 9.00
CA THR A 187 -0.05 -7.91 9.06
C THR A 187 0.01 -6.63 9.91
N LEU A 188 1.19 -6.34 10.47
CA LEU A 188 1.45 -5.07 11.20
C LEU A 188 1.06 -3.85 10.36
N LEU A 189 1.44 -3.84 9.09
CA LEU A 189 1.13 -2.74 8.18
C LEU A 189 -0.36 -2.60 7.90
N LYS A 190 -1.12 -3.71 7.85
CA LYS A 190 -2.58 -3.62 7.69
C LYS A 190 -3.24 -3.00 8.91
N LEU A 191 -2.81 -3.33 10.13
CA LEU A 191 -3.35 -2.70 11.34
C LEU A 191 -3.02 -1.20 11.41
N ILE A 192 -1.80 -0.83 11.00
CA ILE A 192 -1.39 0.58 10.90
C ILE A 192 -2.25 1.33 9.88
N ASP A 193 -2.51 0.72 8.71
CA ASP A 193 -3.41 1.26 7.68
C ASP A 193 -4.83 1.46 8.22
N GLU A 194 -5.39 0.46 8.90
CA GLU A 194 -6.76 0.53 9.44
C GLU A 194 -6.92 1.64 10.47
N TYR A 195 -5.96 1.76 11.39
CA TYR A 195 -5.90 2.89 12.33
C TYR A 195 -5.79 4.23 11.58
N ASN A 196 -4.87 4.34 10.63
CA ASN A 196 -4.65 5.57 9.89
C ASN A 196 -5.90 5.99 9.11
N TYR A 197 -6.61 5.03 8.51
CA TYR A 197 -7.84 5.26 7.79
C TYR A 197 -8.97 5.72 8.71
N ALA A 198 -9.16 5.03 9.84
CA ALA A 198 -10.16 5.38 10.84
C ALA A 198 -9.95 6.80 11.37
N LYS A 199 -8.71 7.15 11.72
CA LYS A 199 -8.36 8.45 12.29
C LYS A 199 -8.33 9.56 11.26
N TYR A 200 -7.45 9.46 10.27
CA TYR A 200 -7.15 10.58 9.38
C TYR A 200 -8.11 10.67 8.20
N THR A 201 -8.58 9.53 7.69
CA THR A 201 -9.46 9.53 6.52
C THR A 201 -10.92 9.71 6.89
N LYS A 202 -11.36 9.09 7.99
CA LYS A 202 -12.76 9.07 8.43
C LYS A 202 -13.09 9.85 9.71
N GLY A 203 -12.12 10.13 10.58
CA GLY A 203 -12.35 10.82 11.85
C GLY A 203 -13.23 10.02 12.82
N TRP A 204 -13.08 8.70 12.83
CA TRP A 204 -13.82 7.82 13.75
C TRP A 204 -13.18 7.73 15.14
N VAL A 205 -11.89 8.05 15.24
CA VAL A 205 -11.09 8.15 16.46
C VAL A 205 -10.20 9.39 16.41
#